data_AF-A0A924ZCG8-F1
#
_entry.id   AF-A0A924ZCG8-F1
#
_cell.length_a   1.000
_cell.length_b   1.000
_cell.length_c   1.000
_cell.angle_alpha   90.00
_cell.angle_beta   90.00
_cell.angle_gamma   90.00
#
_symmetry.space_group_name_H-M   'P 1'
#
loop_
_entity.id
_entity.type
_entity.pdbx_description
1 polymer ?
#
loop_
_entity_poly.entity_id
_entity_poly.type
_entity_poly.pdbx_seq_one_letter_code
_entity_poly.pdbx_strand_id
1 'polypeptide(L)'
;MASNERTGLVGYTGFVHPAATINTKRFSIGAASLIEPFVALEGDSAQIGAACNLQDNDRLLNFVAGGRQTPGDLTLGDGSFTAHGVTFIGRVRIGEGCGTVINAVVQNAIVGDGSLIGPMARVLGADPARPIVIPDATLVLFGARITCQEEVAANSIPVPAPFTLFAADVSEENLVLARGYNLLYRAAARLTPFSAAPGHPGNPGDDFPDVAEAFGKLAVAPPTVYRRGTGVIPARTAGFGDLTFERHEPQAGFGAPASGSPAAGARFIVPRVASPELVDDGAIVLGGCDLAEGVRVGAGSCLHGADAPAVAVGRGTRIGRNTSLHELSLSSCRVGADCIIGDRVVLHGPLELGDRVRVGDGAVLFGPKIAAGVTIGAGALVFGPVDVTADVPDGAVIVPPGMEFLIAPSASKNRGALPISALMLLPWLALQQAGGSDCGLCALSLFS
;
A
#
# COMPACT_ATOMS: atom_id res chain seq x y z
N MET A 1 40.36 4.21 -16.96
CA MET A 1 39.30 4.65 -16.03
C MET A 1 38.02 3.98 -16.51
N ALA A 2 37.64 2.86 -15.89
CA ALA A 2 36.49 2.05 -16.30
C ALA A 2 35.23 2.59 -15.61
N SER A 3 34.19 2.87 -16.39
CA SER A 3 32.87 3.30 -15.91
C SER A 3 32.21 2.19 -15.10
N ASN A 4 31.72 2.55 -13.92
CA ASN A 4 31.22 1.64 -12.89
C ASN A 4 29.68 1.52 -12.98
N GLU A 5 29.14 1.34 -14.18
CA GLU A 5 27.70 1.23 -14.44
C GLU A 5 27.24 -0.22 -14.20
N ARG A 6 26.44 -0.44 -13.14
CA ARG A 6 25.82 -1.74 -12.82
C ARG A 6 24.39 -1.54 -12.32
N THR A 7 23.49 -1.13 -13.20
CA THR A 7 22.04 -1.19 -12.98
C THR A 7 21.51 -2.50 -13.59
N GLY A 8 20.74 -3.30 -12.83
CA GLY A 8 20.21 -4.57 -13.32
C GLY A 8 18.90 -4.43 -14.10
N LEU A 9 18.45 -5.55 -14.68
CA LEU A 9 17.30 -5.60 -15.58
C LEU A 9 15.98 -5.31 -14.85
N VAL A 10 15.24 -4.32 -15.36
CA VAL A 10 13.81 -4.13 -15.08
C VAL A 10 13.04 -4.96 -16.11
N GLY A 11 12.19 -5.89 -15.66
CA GLY A 11 11.32 -6.64 -16.57
C GLY A 11 10.40 -5.71 -17.38
N TYR A 12 10.09 -6.06 -18.63
CA TYR A 12 9.36 -5.22 -19.61
C TYR A 12 8.00 -4.63 -19.15
N THR A 13 7.44 -5.13 -18.06
CA THR A 13 6.15 -4.71 -17.48
C THR A 13 6.25 -4.29 -16.00
N GLY A 14 7.44 -4.26 -15.40
CA GLY A 14 7.65 -3.70 -14.07
C GLY A 14 7.60 -2.17 -14.08
N PHE A 15 7.45 -1.54 -12.92
CA PHE A 15 7.49 -0.09 -12.74
C PHE A 15 8.22 0.29 -11.46
N VAL A 16 9.10 1.29 -11.54
CA VAL A 16 9.75 1.91 -10.37
C VAL A 16 9.36 3.38 -10.36
N HIS A 17 8.70 3.81 -9.30
CA HIS A 17 8.26 5.20 -9.18
C HIS A 17 9.47 6.16 -9.09
N PRO A 18 9.46 7.33 -9.75
CA PRO A 18 10.60 8.27 -9.73
C PRO A 18 10.97 8.80 -8.34
N ALA A 19 10.00 8.81 -7.41
CA ALA A 19 10.24 9.18 -6.01
C ALA A 19 10.86 8.06 -5.15
N ALA A 20 11.05 6.86 -5.71
CA ALA A 20 11.76 5.78 -5.04
C ALA A 20 13.27 5.98 -5.14
N THR A 21 14.01 5.61 -4.10
CA THR A 21 15.47 5.66 -4.06
C THR A 21 16.03 4.25 -4.09
N ILE A 22 16.74 3.90 -5.15
CA ILE A 22 17.39 2.59 -5.29
C ILE A 22 18.90 2.77 -5.16
N ASN A 23 19.41 2.57 -3.94
CA ASN A 23 20.83 2.68 -3.63
C ASN A 23 21.40 1.31 -3.24
N THR A 24 21.45 0.40 -4.22
CA THR A 24 22.04 -0.93 -4.06
C THR A 24 23.09 -1.21 -5.12
N LYS A 25 24.10 -2.03 -4.80
CA LYS A 25 25.15 -2.42 -5.77
C LYS A 25 24.62 -3.40 -6.82
N ARG A 26 23.58 -4.15 -6.48
CA ARG A 26 22.91 -5.13 -7.37
C ARG A 26 21.40 -5.03 -7.16
N PHE A 27 20.72 -4.45 -8.13
CA PHE A 27 19.26 -4.37 -8.16
C PHE A 27 18.70 -5.20 -9.31
N SER A 28 17.60 -5.92 -9.08
CA SER A 28 16.79 -6.52 -10.15
C SER A 28 15.32 -6.50 -9.78
N ILE A 29 14.46 -6.35 -10.78
CA ILE A 29 13.01 -6.38 -10.59
C ILE A 29 12.33 -7.19 -11.69
N GLY A 30 11.53 -8.17 -11.28
CA GLY A 30 10.79 -9.04 -12.18
C GLY A 30 9.68 -8.32 -12.95
N ALA A 31 9.12 -9.04 -13.92
CA ALA A 31 8.01 -8.55 -14.72
C ALA A 31 6.77 -8.29 -13.85
N ALA A 32 5.97 -7.29 -14.23
CA ALA A 32 4.71 -6.95 -13.57
C ALA A 32 4.84 -6.53 -12.09
N SER A 33 6.05 -6.19 -11.66
CA SER A 33 6.30 -5.73 -10.29
C SER A 33 6.25 -4.21 -10.17
N LEU A 34 5.86 -3.69 -9.00
CA LEU A 34 5.71 -2.28 -8.70
C LEU A 34 6.61 -1.85 -7.54
N ILE A 35 7.37 -0.78 -7.69
CA ILE A 35 7.99 -0.04 -6.59
C ILE A 35 7.29 1.31 -6.50
N GLU A 36 6.60 1.55 -5.40
CA GLU A 36 5.80 2.74 -5.13
C GLU A 36 6.65 3.94 -4.67
N PRO A 37 6.05 5.14 -4.53
CA PRO A 37 6.76 6.32 -4.04
C PRO A 37 7.49 6.12 -2.70
N PHE A 38 8.61 6.83 -2.54
CA PHE A 38 9.38 6.89 -1.28
C PHE A 38 9.90 5.54 -0.76
N VAL A 39 9.80 4.46 -1.54
CA VAL A 39 10.54 3.23 -1.27
C VAL A 39 12.03 3.53 -1.32
N ALA A 40 12.76 3.22 -0.27
CA ALA A 40 14.18 3.49 -0.14
C ALA A 40 14.95 2.18 0.08
N LEU A 41 15.62 1.70 -0.96
CA LEU A 41 16.42 0.47 -0.90
C LEU A 41 17.89 0.79 -0.72
N GLU A 42 18.40 0.72 0.50
CA GLU A 42 19.80 1.01 0.85
C GLU A 42 20.55 -0.25 1.30
N GLY A 43 21.47 -0.75 0.47
CA GLY A 43 22.17 -2.00 0.78
C GLY A 43 23.14 -2.47 -0.29
N ASP A 44 23.58 -3.72 -0.18
CA ASP A 44 24.38 -4.38 -1.21
C ASP A 44 23.51 -4.91 -2.35
N SER A 45 22.35 -5.50 -2.06
CA SER A 45 21.46 -5.99 -3.10
C SER A 45 19.97 -5.99 -2.77
N ALA A 46 19.15 -5.81 -3.80
CA ALA A 46 17.70 -6.01 -3.75
C ALA A 46 17.25 -6.75 -5.02
N GLN A 47 16.78 -7.98 -4.83
CA GLN A 47 16.30 -8.85 -5.90
C GLN A 47 14.81 -9.05 -5.71
N ILE A 48 14.02 -8.39 -6.55
CA ILE A 48 12.57 -8.41 -6.49
C ILE A 48 12.06 -9.35 -7.58
N GLY A 49 11.27 -10.36 -7.20
CA GLY A 49 10.63 -11.31 -8.11
C GLY A 49 9.64 -10.66 -9.07
N ALA A 50 8.98 -11.48 -9.87
CA ALA A 50 7.88 -11.08 -10.73
C ALA A 50 6.58 -10.89 -9.93
N ALA A 51 5.66 -10.07 -10.44
CA ALA A 51 4.37 -9.77 -9.84
C ALA A 51 4.46 -9.35 -8.36
N CYS A 52 5.56 -8.69 -7.98
CA CYS A 52 5.77 -8.21 -6.62
C CYS A 52 5.35 -6.76 -6.48
N ASN A 53 5.00 -6.32 -5.28
CA ASN A 53 4.87 -4.88 -5.02
C ASN A 53 5.60 -4.47 -3.74
N LEU A 54 6.27 -3.33 -3.81
CA LEU A 54 6.81 -2.61 -2.67
C LEU A 54 6.08 -1.28 -2.54
N GLN A 55 5.41 -1.07 -1.42
CA GLN A 55 4.46 0.02 -1.21
C GLN A 55 5.11 1.25 -0.54
N ASP A 56 4.36 2.36 -0.49
CA ASP A 56 4.87 3.65 -0.04
C ASP A 56 5.71 3.55 1.25
N ASN A 57 6.86 4.24 1.25
CA ASN A 57 7.75 4.37 2.41
C ASN A 57 8.45 3.08 2.89
N ASP A 58 8.42 2.00 2.11
CA ASP A 58 9.17 0.80 2.45
C ASP A 58 10.68 1.03 2.42
N ARG A 59 11.42 0.31 3.27
CA ARG A 59 12.86 0.52 3.44
C ARG A 59 13.64 -0.78 3.45
N LEU A 60 14.81 -0.77 2.82
CA LEU A 60 15.89 -1.71 3.10
C LEU A 60 17.04 -0.95 3.73
N LEU A 61 17.52 -1.43 4.88
CA LEU A 61 18.60 -0.82 5.64
C LEU A 61 19.73 -1.80 5.91
N ASN A 62 20.96 -1.27 6.05
CA ASN A 62 22.09 -2.03 6.57
C ASN A 62 21.88 -2.38 8.05
N PHE A 63 22.41 -3.52 8.49
CA PHE A 63 22.40 -3.92 9.89
C PHE A 63 23.75 -3.62 10.54
N VAL A 64 23.77 -3.01 11.73
CA VAL A 64 25.01 -2.69 12.46
C VAL A 64 24.95 -3.29 13.86
N ALA A 65 25.88 -4.19 14.16
CA ALA A 65 26.03 -4.78 15.50
C ALA A 65 27.50 -4.91 15.87
N GLY A 66 27.87 -4.47 17.09
CA GLY A 66 29.24 -4.59 17.61
C GLY A 66 30.31 -3.92 16.73
N GLY A 67 29.97 -2.83 16.05
CA GLY A 67 30.87 -2.13 15.11
C GLY A 67 31.04 -2.81 13.76
N ARG A 68 30.40 -3.96 13.52
CA ARG A 68 30.37 -4.63 12.21
C ARG A 68 29.09 -4.27 11.47
N GLN A 69 29.26 -3.70 10.29
CA GLN A 69 28.16 -3.49 9.35
C GLN A 69 27.96 -4.74 8.51
N THR A 70 26.72 -5.21 8.48
CA THR A 70 26.24 -6.19 7.51
C THR A 70 25.45 -5.43 6.45
N PRO A 71 25.83 -5.55 5.17
CA PRO A 71 25.08 -4.92 4.10
C PRO A 71 23.62 -5.39 4.06
N GLY A 72 22.73 -4.50 3.67
CA GLY A 72 21.33 -4.83 3.38
C GLY A 72 21.25 -5.72 2.14
N ASP A 73 20.68 -6.91 2.28
CA ASP A 73 20.37 -7.81 1.16
C ASP A 73 18.90 -8.21 1.26
N LEU A 74 18.11 -7.87 0.24
CA LEU A 74 16.70 -8.24 0.13
C LEU A 74 16.48 -9.18 -1.04
N THR A 75 15.79 -10.28 -0.79
CA THR A 75 15.20 -11.12 -1.85
C THR A 75 13.71 -11.25 -1.57
N LEU A 76 12.88 -10.92 -2.57
CA LEU A 76 11.45 -11.21 -2.56
C LEU A 76 11.15 -12.25 -3.65
N GLY A 77 10.52 -13.35 -3.28
CA GLY A 77 10.01 -14.35 -4.22
C GLY A 77 8.81 -13.83 -5.01
N ASP A 78 8.52 -14.48 -6.12
CA ASP A 78 7.45 -14.08 -7.04
C ASP A 78 6.09 -13.98 -6.34
N GLY A 79 5.26 -13.01 -6.77
CA GLY A 79 3.93 -12.78 -6.21
C GLY A 79 3.92 -12.24 -4.78
N SER A 80 5.07 -11.82 -4.24
CA SER A 80 5.14 -11.27 -2.90
C SER A 80 4.81 -9.79 -2.85
N PHE A 81 4.18 -9.35 -1.76
CA PHE A 81 3.85 -7.96 -1.55
C PHE A 81 4.35 -7.45 -0.21
N THR A 82 4.58 -6.16 -0.15
CA THR A 82 4.74 -5.42 1.10
C THR A 82 3.68 -4.32 1.13
N ALA A 83 3.23 -3.96 2.32
CA ALA A 83 2.33 -2.83 2.53
C ALA A 83 3.08 -1.67 3.18
N HIS A 84 2.51 -0.47 3.13
CA HIS A 84 3.06 0.79 3.61
C HIS A 84 3.97 0.71 4.84
N GLY A 85 5.18 1.27 4.72
CA GLY A 85 6.10 1.48 5.83
C GLY A 85 6.84 0.24 6.34
N VAL A 86 6.86 -0.85 5.58
CA VAL A 86 7.64 -2.04 5.92
C VAL A 86 9.14 -1.74 5.92
N THR A 87 9.83 -2.25 6.93
CA THR A 87 11.29 -2.07 7.05
C THR A 87 12.02 -3.40 7.08
N PHE A 88 12.89 -3.61 6.10
CA PHE A 88 13.86 -4.69 6.03
C PHE A 88 15.22 -4.24 6.56
N ILE A 89 15.87 -5.07 7.38
CA ILE A 89 17.17 -4.73 7.98
C ILE A 89 18.15 -5.90 7.84
N GLY A 90 19.34 -5.64 7.29
CA GLY A 90 20.37 -6.65 7.09
C GLY A 90 19.99 -7.65 6.01
N ARG A 91 20.10 -8.96 6.29
CA ARG A 91 19.85 -10.01 5.28
C ARG A 91 18.46 -10.61 5.41
N VAL A 92 17.56 -10.26 4.50
CA VAL A 92 16.18 -10.73 4.51
C VAL A 92 15.86 -11.49 3.23
N ARG A 93 15.25 -12.66 3.39
CA ARG A 93 14.70 -13.45 2.29
C ARG A 93 13.22 -13.69 2.55
N ILE A 94 12.38 -13.25 1.63
CA ILE A 94 10.94 -13.50 1.63
C ILE A 94 10.67 -14.50 0.51
N GLY A 95 9.98 -15.59 0.83
CA GLY A 95 9.57 -16.64 -0.11
C GLY A 95 8.57 -16.16 -1.15
N GLU A 96 8.04 -17.07 -1.95
CA GLU A 96 7.03 -16.78 -2.97
C GLU A 96 5.65 -16.55 -2.33
N GLY A 97 4.82 -15.70 -2.95
CA GLY A 97 3.44 -15.45 -2.54
C GLY A 97 3.29 -14.93 -1.10
N CYS A 98 4.33 -14.28 -0.57
CA CYS A 98 4.34 -13.80 0.81
C CYS A 98 3.81 -12.37 0.91
N GLY A 99 3.29 -12.02 2.08
CA GLY A 99 2.88 -10.66 2.41
C GLY A 99 3.61 -10.12 3.64
N THR A 100 4.20 -8.94 3.55
CA THR A 100 4.72 -8.23 4.73
C THR A 100 3.85 -7.00 4.97
N VAL A 101 3.09 -7.01 6.06
CA VAL A 101 1.98 -6.07 6.24
C VAL A 101 2.43 -4.80 6.98
N ILE A 102 1.60 -3.76 6.89
CA ILE A 102 1.83 -2.36 7.27
C ILE A 102 2.72 -2.21 8.51
N ASN A 103 3.76 -1.39 8.39
CA ASN A 103 4.72 -1.06 9.45
C ASN A 103 5.41 -2.28 10.11
N ALA A 104 5.39 -3.47 9.49
CA ALA A 104 6.16 -4.61 9.97
C ALA A 104 7.66 -4.40 9.76
N VAL A 105 8.45 -4.99 10.66
CA VAL A 105 9.92 -4.95 10.59
C VAL A 105 10.45 -6.38 10.51
N VAL A 106 11.24 -6.66 9.47
CA VAL A 106 11.88 -7.95 9.27
C VAL A 106 13.39 -7.75 9.19
N GLN A 107 14.12 -8.32 10.13
CA GLN A 107 15.56 -8.18 10.25
C GLN A 107 16.21 -9.55 10.30
N ASN A 108 17.22 -9.76 9.45
CA ASN A 108 18.04 -10.98 9.45
C ASN A 108 17.19 -12.26 9.54
N ALA A 109 16.24 -12.42 8.63
CA ALA A 109 15.23 -13.47 8.68
C ALA A 109 14.97 -14.08 7.31
N ILE A 110 14.47 -15.32 7.32
CA ILE A 110 13.97 -16.05 6.17
C ILE A 110 12.50 -16.32 6.42
N VAL A 111 11.63 -15.88 5.52
CA VAL A 111 10.19 -16.11 5.57
C VAL A 111 9.84 -17.13 4.49
N GLY A 112 9.26 -18.26 4.90
CA GLY A 112 8.85 -19.34 4.02
C GLY A 112 7.65 -18.97 3.14
N ASP A 113 7.44 -19.75 2.08
CA ASP A 113 6.49 -19.44 1.01
C ASP A 113 5.04 -19.33 1.52
N GLY A 114 4.23 -18.45 0.91
CA GLY A 114 2.82 -18.26 1.25
C GLY A 114 2.58 -17.70 2.65
N SER A 115 3.60 -17.14 3.30
CA SER A 115 3.51 -16.61 4.67
C SER A 115 3.10 -15.14 4.71
N LEU A 116 2.57 -14.73 5.85
CA LEU A 116 2.17 -13.35 6.12
C LEU A 116 2.85 -12.85 7.40
N ILE A 117 3.53 -11.71 7.32
CA ILE A 117 4.01 -11.00 8.50
C ILE A 117 2.97 -9.94 8.86
N GLY A 118 2.24 -10.15 9.96
CA GLY A 118 1.13 -9.30 10.35
C GLY A 118 1.51 -7.83 10.59
N PRO A 119 0.52 -6.91 10.55
CA PRO A 119 0.74 -5.49 10.78
C PRO A 119 1.47 -5.24 12.10
N MET A 120 2.45 -4.34 12.03
CA MET A 120 3.31 -3.94 13.15
C MET A 120 4.11 -5.08 13.80
N ALA A 121 4.13 -6.28 13.21
CA ALA A 121 4.96 -7.38 13.69
C ALA A 121 6.45 -7.09 13.48
N ARG A 122 7.28 -7.61 14.37
CA ARG A 122 8.73 -7.39 14.41
C ARG A 122 9.45 -8.73 14.53
N VAL A 123 10.05 -9.19 13.44
CA VAL A 123 10.94 -10.35 13.39
C VAL A 123 12.37 -9.84 13.39
N LEU A 124 13.09 -9.99 14.50
CA LEU A 124 14.32 -9.26 14.81
C LEU A 124 15.50 -10.21 15.04
N GLY A 125 16.01 -10.83 13.96
CA GLY A 125 17.20 -11.68 14.03
C GLY A 125 18.45 -10.88 14.40
N ALA A 126 19.11 -11.27 15.49
CA ALA A 126 20.31 -10.58 15.96
C ALA A 126 21.57 -10.92 15.14
N ASP A 127 21.61 -12.12 14.56
CA ASP A 127 22.78 -12.64 13.85
C ASP A 127 22.42 -12.97 12.39
N PRO A 128 22.95 -12.25 11.40
CA PRO A 128 22.68 -12.52 9.99
C PRO A 128 23.27 -13.85 9.49
N ALA A 129 24.10 -14.54 10.28
CA ALA A 129 24.56 -15.91 9.99
C ALA A 129 23.63 -16.99 10.56
N ARG A 130 22.73 -16.62 11.48
CA ARG A 130 21.73 -17.49 12.10
C ARG A 130 20.37 -16.79 12.03
N PRO A 131 19.78 -16.69 10.82
CA PRO A 131 18.54 -15.96 10.65
C PRO A 131 17.39 -16.63 11.39
N ILE A 132 16.41 -15.84 11.81
CA ILE A 132 15.11 -16.38 12.25
C ILE A 132 14.40 -16.93 11.02
N VAL A 133 13.89 -18.15 11.10
CA VAL A 133 13.15 -18.82 10.04
C VAL A 133 11.67 -18.87 10.40
N ILE A 134 10.84 -18.22 9.60
CA ILE A 134 9.39 -18.38 9.63
C ILE A 134 9.03 -19.51 8.65
N PRO A 135 8.34 -20.58 9.08
CA PRO A 135 7.93 -21.67 8.19
C PRO A 135 6.97 -21.22 7.09
N ASP A 136 6.81 -22.04 6.06
CA ASP A 136 5.83 -21.80 4.99
C ASP A 136 4.39 -21.68 5.55
N ALA A 137 3.53 -20.99 4.80
CA ALA A 137 2.11 -20.81 5.10
C ALA A 137 1.84 -20.34 6.54
N THR A 138 2.70 -19.46 7.07
CA THR A 138 2.64 -18.99 8.45
C THR A 138 2.23 -17.52 8.52
N LEU A 139 1.21 -17.22 9.32
CA LEU A 139 0.85 -15.85 9.73
C LEU A 139 1.54 -15.52 11.06
N VAL A 140 2.50 -14.60 11.02
CA VAL A 140 3.02 -13.94 12.23
C VAL A 140 1.97 -12.97 12.76
N LEU A 141 1.63 -13.11 14.04
CA LEU A 141 0.53 -12.39 14.68
C LEU A 141 0.76 -10.89 14.75
N PHE A 142 -0.32 -10.14 14.89
CA PHE A 142 -0.33 -8.68 14.86
C PHE A 142 0.43 -8.13 16.06
N GLY A 143 1.32 -7.17 15.80
CA GLY A 143 2.20 -6.59 16.83
C GLY A 143 3.19 -7.58 17.47
N ALA A 144 3.36 -8.78 16.90
CA ALA A 144 4.30 -9.77 17.44
C ALA A 144 5.71 -9.20 17.56
N ARG A 145 6.42 -9.58 18.61
CA ARG A 145 7.86 -9.33 18.74
C ARG A 145 8.59 -10.66 18.90
N ILE A 146 9.31 -11.06 17.85
CA ILE A 146 10.08 -12.29 17.76
C ILE A 146 11.56 -11.91 17.64
N THR A 147 12.39 -12.35 18.58
CA THR A 147 13.82 -12.03 18.68
C THR A 147 14.72 -13.28 18.65
N CYS A 148 14.13 -14.46 18.82
CA CYS A 148 14.81 -15.74 18.65
C CYS A 148 13.90 -16.79 18.00
N GLN A 149 14.48 -17.90 17.56
CA GLN A 149 13.78 -18.94 16.80
C GLN A 149 12.68 -19.63 17.63
N GLU A 150 12.89 -19.75 18.93
CA GLU A 150 11.98 -20.42 19.86
C GLU A 150 10.66 -19.65 20.05
N GLU A 151 10.66 -18.34 19.80
CA GLU A 151 9.48 -17.48 19.94
C GLU A 151 8.52 -17.58 18.75
N VAL A 152 8.94 -18.13 17.61
CA VAL A 152 8.15 -18.18 16.38
C VAL A 152 6.83 -18.91 16.62
N ALA A 153 6.88 -20.14 17.14
CA ALA A 153 5.70 -20.98 17.34
C ALA A 153 4.63 -20.34 18.25
N ALA A 154 5.03 -19.52 19.22
CA ALA A 154 4.12 -18.86 20.15
C ALA A 154 3.51 -17.55 19.59
N ASN A 155 4.09 -17.00 18.52
CA ASN A 155 3.70 -15.71 17.93
C ASN A 155 3.21 -15.85 16.49
N SER A 156 2.87 -17.07 16.07
CA SER A 156 2.40 -17.34 14.73
C SER A 156 1.34 -18.42 14.71
N ILE A 157 0.50 -18.41 13.68
CA ILE A 157 -0.50 -19.44 13.38
C ILE A 157 -0.40 -19.81 11.89
N PRO A 158 -0.95 -20.94 11.44
CA PRO A 158 -1.13 -21.19 10.01
C PRO A 158 -1.97 -20.06 9.38
N VAL A 159 -1.65 -19.67 8.15
CA VAL A 159 -2.38 -18.61 7.44
C VAL A 159 -3.87 -18.98 7.33
N PRO A 160 -4.78 -18.19 7.91
CA PRO A 160 -6.21 -18.44 7.77
C PRO A 160 -6.68 -18.12 6.35
N ALA A 161 -7.62 -18.91 5.81
CA ALA A 161 -8.11 -18.76 4.44
C ALA A 161 -8.54 -17.32 4.03
N PRO A 162 -9.20 -16.51 4.89
CA PRO A 162 -9.52 -15.12 4.54
C PRO A 162 -8.30 -14.26 4.22
N PHE A 163 -7.16 -14.53 4.85
CA PHE A 163 -5.93 -13.76 4.61
C PHE A 163 -5.22 -14.17 3.30
N THR A 164 -5.46 -15.39 2.81
CA THR A 164 -5.02 -15.80 1.46
C THR A 164 -5.78 -15.03 0.38
N LEU A 165 -7.08 -14.79 0.57
CA LEU A 165 -7.88 -13.98 -0.36
C LEU A 165 -7.43 -12.52 -0.33
N PHE A 166 -7.23 -11.95 0.87
CA PHE A 166 -6.69 -10.60 1.02
C PHE A 166 -5.36 -10.40 0.26
N ALA A 167 -4.43 -11.35 0.37
CA ALA A 167 -3.15 -11.30 -0.35
C ALA A 167 -3.33 -11.29 -1.88
N ALA A 168 -4.29 -12.05 -2.39
CA ALA A 168 -4.60 -12.08 -3.82
C ALA A 168 -5.19 -10.75 -4.30
N ASP A 169 -6.12 -10.16 -3.53
CA ASP A 169 -6.74 -8.87 -3.84
C ASP A 169 -5.69 -7.75 -3.91
N VAL A 170 -4.79 -7.67 -2.92
CA VAL A 170 -3.69 -6.69 -2.91
C VAL A 170 -2.81 -6.84 -4.16
N SER A 171 -2.50 -8.08 -4.55
CA SER A 171 -1.66 -8.34 -5.72
C SER A 171 -2.35 -7.94 -7.03
N GLU A 172 -3.65 -8.17 -7.16
CA GLU A 172 -4.42 -7.76 -8.33
C GLU A 172 -4.49 -6.24 -8.46
N GLU A 173 -4.80 -5.53 -7.37
CA GLU A 173 -4.86 -4.07 -7.35
C GLU A 173 -3.53 -3.44 -7.76
N ASN A 174 -2.42 -3.92 -7.17
CA ASN A 174 -1.08 -3.41 -7.46
C ASN A 174 -0.64 -3.70 -8.91
N LEU A 175 -1.10 -4.80 -9.50
CA LEU A 175 -0.88 -5.09 -10.92
C LEU A 175 -1.59 -4.07 -11.82
N VAL A 176 -2.81 -3.67 -11.47
CA VAL A 176 -3.55 -2.62 -12.18
C VAL A 176 -2.81 -1.28 -12.05
N LEU A 177 -2.33 -0.93 -10.86
CA LEU A 177 -1.53 0.28 -10.62
C LEU A 177 -0.24 0.29 -11.44
N ALA A 178 0.52 -0.81 -11.43
CA ALA A 178 1.76 -0.94 -12.20
C ALA A 178 1.52 -0.71 -13.71
N ARG A 179 0.42 -1.24 -14.24
CA ARG A 179 0.00 -1.03 -15.64
C ARG A 179 -0.42 0.41 -15.89
N GLY A 180 -1.20 0.99 -14.99
CA GLY A 180 -1.65 2.38 -15.04
C GLY A 180 -0.47 3.36 -15.07
N TYR A 181 0.48 3.19 -14.15
CA TYR A 181 1.72 3.98 -14.13
C TYR A 181 2.53 3.81 -15.40
N ASN A 182 2.74 2.57 -15.87
CA ASN A 182 3.42 2.33 -17.13
C ASN A 182 2.73 3.05 -18.30
N LEU A 183 1.39 3.02 -18.38
CA LEU A 183 0.65 3.71 -19.43
C LEU A 183 0.79 5.23 -19.32
N LEU A 184 0.66 5.79 -18.11
CA LEU A 184 0.78 7.23 -17.86
C LEU A 184 2.18 7.72 -18.25
N TYR A 185 3.22 7.12 -17.71
CA TYR A 185 4.61 7.53 -17.96
C TYR A 185 5.05 7.25 -19.40
N ARG A 186 4.58 6.17 -20.05
CA ARG A 186 4.84 5.96 -21.49
C ARG A 186 4.06 6.91 -22.38
N ALA A 187 2.85 7.30 -21.99
CA ALA A 187 2.07 8.31 -22.71
C ALA A 187 2.72 9.70 -22.59
N ALA A 188 3.26 10.02 -21.42
CA ALA A 188 4.10 11.20 -21.19
C ALA A 188 5.38 11.17 -22.04
N ALA A 189 6.05 10.01 -22.11
CA ALA A 189 7.30 9.79 -22.84
C ALA A 189 7.12 9.50 -24.35
N ARG A 190 6.01 9.94 -24.98
CA ARG A 190 5.72 9.72 -26.42
C ARG A 190 6.66 10.45 -27.40
N LEU A 191 7.97 10.41 -27.19
CA LEU A 191 8.98 10.65 -28.22
C LEU A 191 10.16 9.65 -28.29
N THR A 192 10.26 8.61 -27.45
CA THR A 192 11.28 7.55 -27.70
C THR A 192 11.04 6.26 -26.88
N PRO A 193 11.38 5.07 -27.41
CA PRO A 193 11.34 3.82 -26.65
C PRO A 193 12.50 3.70 -25.64
N PHE A 194 12.19 3.13 -24.48
CA PHE A 194 13.13 2.92 -23.37
C PHE A 194 14.29 1.99 -23.74
N SER A 195 15.49 2.33 -23.27
CA SER A 195 16.72 1.58 -23.48
C SER A 195 17.50 1.46 -22.18
N ALA A 196 18.06 0.28 -21.92
CA ALA A 196 18.81 -0.03 -20.70
C ALA A 196 20.23 0.61 -20.65
N ALA A 197 20.58 1.46 -21.61
CA ALA A 197 21.87 2.16 -21.65
C ALA A 197 21.77 3.56 -21.00
N PRO A 198 22.67 3.92 -20.05
CA PRO A 198 22.75 5.27 -19.49
C PRO A 198 23.03 6.32 -20.59
N GLY A 199 22.31 7.45 -20.58
CA GLY A 199 22.44 8.50 -21.60
C GLY A 199 21.80 8.17 -22.95
N HIS A 200 20.98 7.12 -23.04
CA HIS A 200 20.25 6.81 -24.26
C HIS A 200 19.08 7.79 -24.46
N PRO A 201 18.85 8.32 -25.67
CA PRO A 201 17.80 9.33 -25.96
C PRO A 201 16.34 8.85 -25.77
N GLY A 202 16.14 7.65 -25.23
CA GLY A 202 14.82 7.10 -24.85
C GLY A 202 14.72 6.69 -23.39
N ASN A 203 15.77 6.95 -22.62
CA ASN A 203 15.76 6.84 -21.18
C ASN A 203 16.04 8.24 -20.65
N PRO A 204 15.03 8.96 -20.14
CA PRO A 204 15.25 10.29 -19.65
C PRO A 204 15.99 10.14 -18.33
N GLY A 205 17.31 10.25 -18.39
CA GLY A 205 18.09 10.62 -17.21
C GLY A 205 17.74 12.06 -16.87
N ASP A 206 18.72 12.96 -16.94
CA ASP A 206 18.52 14.40 -16.76
C ASP A 206 17.53 15.03 -17.78
N ASP A 207 17.10 14.27 -18.80
CA ASP A 207 16.10 14.63 -19.82
C ASP A 207 14.66 14.21 -19.46
N PHE A 208 14.38 13.83 -18.21
CA PHE A 208 12.99 13.67 -17.76
C PHE A 208 12.30 15.04 -17.90
N PRO A 209 11.17 15.15 -18.62
CA PRO A 209 10.42 16.40 -18.56
C PRO A 209 10.14 16.66 -17.09
N ASP A 210 10.51 17.84 -16.60
CA ASP A 210 10.27 18.21 -15.21
C ASP A 210 8.80 17.88 -14.92
N VAL A 211 8.55 16.90 -14.06
CA VAL A 211 7.22 16.34 -13.86
C VAL A 211 6.28 17.41 -13.29
N ALA A 212 6.84 18.37 -12.55
CA ALA A 212 6.13 19.56 -12.08
C ALA A 212 5.86 20.57 -13.22
N GLU A 213 6.69 20.62 -14.27
CA GLU A 213 6.49 21.43 -15.47
C GLU A 213 5.49 20.77 -16.46
N ALA A 214 5.56 19.44 -16.62
CA ALA A 214 4.75 18.67 -17.57
C ALA A 214 3.33 18.36 -17.09
N PHE A 215 3.15 18.19 -15.77
CA PHE A 215 1.87 17.80 -15.17
C PHE A 215 1.38 18.75 -14.05
N GLY A 216 2.17 19.77 -13.69
CA GLY A 216 1.89 20.67 -12.57
C GLY A 216 2.18 20.01 -11.21
N LYS A 217 2.35 20.81 -10.15
CA LYS A 217 2.54 20.34 -8.75
C LYS A 217 1.40 19.43 -8.20
N LEU A 218 0.35 19.22 -8.98
CA LEU A 218 -0.86 18.45 -8.67
C LEU A 218 -1.11 17.47 -9.83
N ALA A 219 -0.23 16.49 -9.98
CA ALA A 219 -0.16 15.68 -11.19
C ALA A 219 -0.86 14.33 -11.04
N VAL A 220 -2.11 14.26 -11.52
CA VAL A 220 -2.69 13.16 -12.31
C VAL A 220 -2.45 11.72 -11.81
N ALA A 221 -3.50 11.08 -11.27
CA ALA A 221 -3.49 9.62 -11.06
C ALA A 221 -3.21 8.86 -12.37
N PRO A 222 -2.60 7.66 -12.31
CA PRO A 222 -2.64 6.75 -13.44
C PRO A 222 -4.10 6.59 -13.91
N PRO A 223 -4.36 6.42 -15.22
CA PRO A 223 -5.71 6.34 -15.73
C PRO A 223 -6.50 5.25 -14.98
N THR A 224 -7.55 5.63 -14.26
CA THR A 224 -8.53 4.66 -13.80
C THR A 224 -9.20 4.11 -15.05
N VAL A 225 -9.05 2.81 -15.31
CA VAL A 225 -9.84 2.13 -16.33
C VAL A 225 -11.25 1.97 -15.77
N TYR A 226 -12.07 3.01 -15.91
CA TYR A 226 -13.47 2.97 -15.50
C TYR A 226 -14.29 2.24 -16.56
N ARG A 227 -14.90 1.10 -16.20
CA ARG A 227 -15.94 0.42 -17.01
C ARG A 227 -17.31 0.75 -16.44
N ARG A 228 -18.05 1.67 -17.06
CA ARG A 228 -19.45 1.95 -16.70
C ARG A 228 -20.37 0.89 -17.33
N GLY A 229 -21.19 0.23 -16.52
CA GLY A 229 -22.42 -0.41 -17.01
C GLY A 229 -22.38 -1.91 -17.35
N THR A 230 -21.32 -2.66 -17.02
CA THR A 230 -21.40 -4.13 -17.08
C THR A 230 -21.54 -4.68 -15.67
N GLY A 231 -22.70 -5.28 -15.38
CA GLY A 231 -22.87 -6.10 -14.19
C GLY A 231 -21.70 -7.08 -14.01
N VAL A 232 -21.41 -7.40 -12.75
CA VAL A 232 -20.28 -8.21 -12.30
C VAL A 232 -20.05 -9.42 -13.22
N ILE A 233 -18.91 -9.46 -13.90
CA ILE A 233 -18.38 -10.69 -14.51
C ILE A 233 -17.32 -11.21 -13.54
N PRO A 234 -17.49 -12.38 -12.92
CA PRO A 234 -16.44 -13.00 -12.12
C PRO A 234 -15.14 -13.13 -12.94
N ALA A 235 -14.00 -12.71 -12.39
CA ALA A 235 -12.70 -12.67 -13.06
C ALA A 235 -12.28 -14.00 -13.73
N ARG A 236 -12.77 -15.13 -13.22
CA ARG A 236 -12.57 -16.47 -13.79
C ARG A 236 -13.19 -16.73 -15.17
N THR A 237 -14.03 -15.83 -15.68
CA THR A 237 -14.80 -16.03 -16.93
C THR A 237 -14.57 -14.99 -18.02
N ALA A 238 -13.71 -13.99 -17.81
CA ALA A 238 -13.44 -12.96 -18.81
C ALA A 238 -12.40 -13.41 -19.86
N GLY A 239 -12.76 -13.40 -21.13
CA GLY A 239 -11.86 -13.65 -22.26
C GLY A 239 -11.30 -12.36 -22.87
N PHE A 240 -10.20 -12.46 -23.61
CA PHE A 240 -9.51 -11.33 -24.27
C PHE A 240 -10.42 -10.50 -25.22
N GLY A 241 -11.54 -11.05 -25.67
CA GLY A 241 -12.51 -10.43 -26.59
C GLY A 241 -13.66 -9.67 -25.93
N ASP A 242 -13.80 -9.71 -24.60
CA ASP A 242 -14.96 -9.11 -23.89
C ASP A 242 -14.81 -7.60 -23.60
N LEU A 243 -13.74 -6.97 -24.11
CA LEU A 243 -13.41 -5.55 -23.93
C LEU A 243 -13.77 -4.75 -25.20
N THR A 244 -15.01 -4.28 -25.33
CA THR A 244 -15.41 -3.29 -26.36
C THR A 244 -15.76 -1.95 -25.71
N PHE A 245 -15.30 -0.85 -26.33
CA PHE A 245 -15.46 0.53 -25.85
C PHE A 245 -16.55 1.24 -26.67
N GLU A 246 -17.65 1.68 -26.05
CA GLU A 246 -18.63 2.56 -26.68
C GLU A 246 -18.42 4.04 -26.31
N ARG A 247 -18.72 4.91 -27.29
CA ARG A 247 -18.35 6.32 -27.39
C ARG A 247 -19.39 7.21 -26.70
N HIS A 248 -18.97 8.14 -25.84
CA HIS A 248 -19.81 9.22 -25.35
C HIS A 248 -19.08 10.57 -25.44
N GLU A 249 -19.73 11.57 -26.04
CA GLU A 249 -19.12 12.89 -26.29
C GLU A 249 -19.27 13.84 -25.08
N PRO A 250 -18.23 14.60 -24.70
CA PRO A 250 -18.31 15.59 -23.62
C PRO A 250 -18.68 16.99 -24.12
N GLN A 251 -19.38 17.74 -23.26
CA GLN A 251 -19.78 19.14 -23.47
C GLN A 251 -18.56 20.11 -23.43
N ALA A 252 -18.68 21.20 -24.19
CA ALA A 252 -17.59 22.11 -24.57
C ALA A 252 -17.05 22.99 -23.44
N GLY A 253 -15.72 23.18 -23.37
CA GLY A 253 -15.09 24.18 -22.51
C GLY A 253 -13.57 24.10 -22.33
N PHE A 254 -12.96 22.93 -22.48
CA PHE A 254 -11.50 22.75 -22.53
C PHE A 254 -11.15 22.03 -23.83
N GLY A 255 -10.21 22.57 -24.61
CA GLY A 255 -9.81 21.99 -25.90
C GLY A 255 -9.36 20.55 -25.72
N ALA A 256 -10.16 19.60 -26.21
CA ALA A 256 -9.87 18.18 -26.16
C ALA A 256 -8.77 17.82 -27.19
N PRO A 257 -7.85 16.90 -26.85
CA PRO A 257 -6.94 16.34 -27.84
C PRO A 257 -7.73 15.60 -28.94
N ALA A 258 -7.19 15.60 -30.16
CA ALA A 258 -7.87 15.12 -31.37
C ALA A 258 -8.47 13.71 -31.22
N SER A 259 -9.67 13.54 -31.81
CA SER A 259 -10.64 12.45 -31.61
C SER A 259 -10.24 11.07 -32.17
N GLY A 260 -8.96 10.71 -32.13
CA GLY A 260 -8.45 9.42 -32.62
C GLY A 260 -7.14 8.97 -31.98
N SER A 261 -6.62 9.65 -30.96
CA SER A 261 -5.40 9.21 -30.28
C SER A 261 -5.72 8.21 -29.14
N PRO A 262 -4.82 7.27 -28.80
CA PRO A 262 -5.01 6.35 -27.67
C PRO A 262 -5.12 7.05 -26.30
N ALA A 263 -4.95 8.37 -26.23
CA ALA A 263 -5.20 9.18 -25.04
C ALA A 263 -6.68 9.56 -24.84
N ALA A 264 -7.58 9.30 -25.81
CA ALA A 264 -8.98 9.71 -25.77
C ALA A 264 -9.89 8.88 -24.83
N GLY A 265 -9.36 7.84 -24.16
CA GLY A 265 -10.10 6.99 -23.21
C GLY A 265 -9.63 7.09 -21.75
N ALA A 266 -8.54 7.81 -21.47
CA ALA A 266 -8.04 8.02 -20.11
C ALA A 266 -8.77 9.22 -19.48
N ARG A 267 -9.55 8.98 -18.42
CA ARG A 267 -10.02 10.07 -17.55
C ARG A 267 -8.98 10.30 -16.47
N PHE A 268 -8.22 11.37 -16.62
CA PHE A 268 -7.30 11.83 -15.59
C PHE A 268 -8.10 12.49 -14.47
N ILE A 269 -7.99 11.97 -13.26
CA ILE A 269 -8.60 12.56 -12.08
C ILE A 269 -7.57 13.45 -11.42
N VAL A 270 -7.92 14.72 -11.33
CA VAL A 270 -7.07 15.75 -10.72
C VAL A 270 -7.57 15.96 -9.29
N PRO A 271 -6.67 15.92 -8.29
CA PRO A 271 -7.02 16.27 -6.92
C PRO A 271 -7.62 17.67 -6.81
N ARG A 272 -8.57 17.83 -5.90
CA ARG A 272 -9.01 19.16 -5.45
C ARG A 272 -8.22 19.53 -4.21
N VAL A 273 -7.44 20.60 -4.27
CA VAL A 273 -6.64 21.10 -3.15
C VAL A 273 -6.90 22.59 -3.00
N ALA A 274 -7.57 22.98 -1.91
CA ALA A 274 -7.97 24.37 -1.68
C ALA A 274 -6.79 25.29 -1.28
N SER A 275 -5.76 24.74 -0.63
CA SER A 275 -4.57 25.47 -0.17
C SER A 275 -3.28 24.80 -0.66
N PRO A 276 -3.00 24.79 -1.98
CA PRO A 276 -1.85 24.08 -2.56
C PRO A 276 -0.49 24.55 -2.02
N GLU A 277 -0.39 25.80 -1.56
CA GLU A 277 0.81 26.36 -0.92
C GLU A 277 1.16 25.73 0.44
N LEU A 278 0.25 24.91 0.99
CA LEU A 278 0.43 24.21 2.26
C LEU A 278 0.79 22.73 2.12
N VAL A 279 0.92 22.26 0.87
CA VAL A 279 1.42 20.92 0.53
C VAL A 279 2.93 21.03 0.33
N ASP A 280 3.70 20.23 1.06
CA ASP A 280 5.16 20.19 0.93
C ASP A 280 5.56 19.70 -0.47
N ASP A 281 6.64 20.28 -1.03
CA ASP A 281 7.14 19.91 -2.37
C ASP A 281 7.56 18.44 -2.46
N GLY A 282 7.87 17.80 -1.34
CA GLY A 282 8.17 16.37 -1.25
C GLY A 282 6.96 15.46 -1.01
N ALA A 283 5.72 15.97 -1.05
CA ALA A 283 4.50 15.16 -0.89
C ALA A 283 3.86 14.82 -2.25
N ILE A 284 3.13 13.72 -2.29
CA ILE A 284 2.41 13.24 -3.49
C ILE A 284 0.91 13.21 -3.17
N VAL A 285 0.10 13.88 -4.00
CA VAL A 285 -1.36 13.88 -3.91
C VAL A 285 -1.93 13.53 -5.28
N LEU A 286 -2.65 12.42 -5.37
CA LEU A 286 -3.05 11.80 -6.64
C LEU A 286 -4.54 11.41 -6.65
N GLY A 287 -5.13 11.53 -7.83
CA GLY A 287 -6.47 11.04 -8.14
C GLY A 287 -7.58 11.71 -7.37
N GLY A 288 -8.58 10.93 -6.94
CA GLY A 288 -9.80 11.37 -6.27
C GLY A 288 -9.60 11.87 -4.84
N CYS A 289 -8.64 12.77 -4.62
CA CYS A 289 -8.39 13.45 -3.37
C CYS A 289 -9.11 14.80 -3.31
N ASP A 290 -9.69 15.14 -2.16
CA ASP A 290 -10.32 16.44 -1.87
C ASP A 290 -9.82 17.00 -0.53
N LEU A 291 -8.93 18.00 -0.61
CA LEU A 291 -8.30 18.66 0.53
C LEU A 291 -8.92 20.04 0.71
N ALA A 292 -9.63 20.23 1.82
CA ALA A 292 -10.27 21.49 2.16
C ALA A 292 -9.26 22.60 2.55
N GLU A 293 -9.78 23.81 2.77
CA GLU A 293 -8.96 24.99 3.11
C GLU A 293 -8.08 24.75 4.35
N GLY A 294 -6.83 25.18 4.28
CA GLY A 294 -5.90 25.12 5.41
C GLY A 294 -5.31 23.74 5.68
N VAL A 295 -5.59 22.72 4.86
CA VAL A 295 -4.98 21.39 4.98
C VAL A 295 -3.47 21.49 4.69
N ARG A 296 -2.66 20.96 5.60
CA ARG A 296 -1.19 20.90 5.47
C ARG A 296 -0.74 19.48 5.28
N VAL A 297 0.14 19.22 4.31
CA VAL A 297 0.68 17.88 4.03
C VAL A 297 2.20 17.92 4.12
N GLY A 298 2.79 17.07 4.97
CA GLY A 298 4.25 17.01 5.16
C GLY A 298 4.98 16.20 4.10
N ALA A 299 6.29 16.46 3.96
CA ALA A 299 7.19 15.76 3.03
C ALA A 299 7.13 14.22 3.14
N GLY A 300 7.28 13.53 2.02
CA GLY A 300 7.28 12.06 1.91
C GLY A 300 5.90 11.42 2.06
N SER A 301 4.84 12.21 2.26
CA SER A 301 3.48 11.68 2.40
C SER A 301 2.85 11.42 1.03
N CYS A 302 2.06 10.34 0.95
CA CYS A 302 1.36 9.93 -0.26
C CYS A 302 -0.15 9.87 0.03
N LEU A 303 -0.93 10.66 -0.70
CA LEU A 303 -2.38 10.67 -0.65
C LEU A 303 -2.88 10.18 -2.01
N HIS A 304 -3.55 9.04 -2.04
CA HIS A 304 -4.01 8.42 -3.29
C HIS A 304 -5.49 8.07 -3.18
N GLY A 305 -6.30 8.65 -4.07
CA GLY A 305 -7.68 8.24 -4.26
C GLY A 305 -7.96 7.80 -5.69
N ALA A 306 -8.89 6.86 -5.87
CA ALA A 306 -9.41 6.42 -7.15
C ALA A 306 -10.45 7.43 -7.67
N ASP A 307 -11.74 7.08 -7.67
CA ASP A 307 -12.78 7.82 -8.41
C ASP A 307 -13.82 8.49 -7.47
N ALA A 308 -13.72 9.83 -7.35
CA ALA A 308 -14.62 10.79 -6.66
C ALA A 308 -14.68 10.73 -5.12
N PRO A 309 -14.51 11.88 -4.43
CA PRO A 309 -13.46 11.98 -3.42
C PRO A 309 -13.42 10.75 -2.51
N ALA A 310 -12.57 9.80 -2.92
CA ALA A 310 -12.34 8.57 -2.19
C ALA A 310 -11.48 8.87 -0.97
N VAL A 311 -10.56 9.84 -1.10
CA VAL A 311 -9.85 10.48 0.02
C VAL A 311 -10.38 11.90 0.20
N ALA A 312 -10.87 12.22 1.39
CA ALA A 312 -11.34 13.56 1.75
C ALA A 312 -10.76 14.01 3.08
N VAL A 313 -10.19 15.22 3.12
CA VAL A 313 -9.56 15.79 4.32
C VAL A 313 -10.19 17.13 4.66
N GLY A 314 -10.76 17.21 5.87
CA GLY A 314 -11.44 18.40 6.39
C GLY A 314 -10.50 19.56 6.66
N ARG A 315 -11.08 20.77 6.73
CA ARG A 315 -10.35 22.03 6.86
C ARG A 315 -9.41 22.05 8.07
N GLY A 316 -8.30 22.77 7.95
CA GLY A 316 -7.34 22.98 9.05
C GLY A 316 -6.59 21.72 9.51
N THR A 317 -6.85 20.56 8.92
CA THR A 317 -6.19 19.30 9.28
C THR A 317 -4.72 19.29 8.86
N ARG A 318 -3.86 18.78 9.74
CA ARG A 318 -2.43 18.60 9.48
C ARG A 318 -2.11 17.13 9.28
N ILE A 319 -1.45 16.82 8.17
CA ILE A 319 -0.86 15.52 7.86
C ILE A 319 0.66 15.61 8.05
N GLY A 320 1.22 14.71 8.85
CA GLY A 320 2.65 14.59 9.12
C GLY A 320 3.47 14.17 7.91
N ARG A 321 4.72 13.82 8.15
CA ARG A 321 5.68 13.36 7.13
C ARG A 321 5.62 11.85 6.94
N ASN A 322 5.92 11.39 5.73
CA ASN A 322 5.97 9.97 5.37
C ASN A 322 4.67 9.22 5.74
N THR A 323 3.53 9.90 5.61
CA THR A 323 2.22 9.39 5.99
C THR A 323 1.45 9.00 4.73
N SER A 324 0.85 7.81 4.74
CA SER A 324 0.09 7.27 3.59
C SER A 324 -1.41 7.32 3.87
N LEU A 325 -2.18 7.86 2.92
CA LEU A 325 -3.64 7.89 2.94
C LEU A 325 -4.16 7.32 1.63
N HIS A 326 -4.94 6.25 1.70
CA HIS A 326 -5.66 5.74 0.54
C HIS A 326 -6.88 4.92 0.95
N GLU A 327 -7.66 4.46 -0.02
CA GLU A 327 -8.77 3.54 0.17
C GLU A 327 -8.53 2.15 -0.44
N LEU A 328 -9.17 1.12 0.14
CA LEU A 328 -9.47 -0.10 -0.61
C LEU A 328 -10.39 0.21 -1.78
N SER A 329 -10.30 -0.56 -2.87
CA SER A 329 -11.21 -0.44 -4.02
C SER A 329 -12.67 -0.28 -3.59
N LEU A 330 -13.34 0.72 -4.18
CA LEU A 330 -14.75 1.05 -3.94
C LEU A 330 -15.09 1.50 -2.51
N SER A 331 -14.09 1.89 -1.71
CA SER A 331 -14.29 2.44 -0.36
C SER A 331 -13.89 3.93 -0.27
N SER A 332 -13.78 4.47 0.94
CA SER A 332 -13.35 5.86 1.15
C SER A 332 -12.56 6.04 2.45
N CYS A 333 -11.60 6.96 2.43
CA CYS A 333 -10.88 7.45 3.59
C CYS A 333 -11.28 8.92 3.87
N ARG A 334 -12.05 9.15 4.93
CA ARG A 334 -12.54 10.47 5.34
C ARG A 334 -11.88 10.92 6.63
N VAL A 335 -11.25 12.08 6.60
CA VAL A 335 -10.65 12.73 7.76
C VAL A 335 -11.41 14.02 8.05
N GLY A 336 -11.89 14.19 9.28
CA GLY A 336 -12.59 15.39 9.75
C GLY A 336 -11.76 16.66 9.75
N ALA A 337 -12.34 17.74 10.25
CA ALA A 337 -11.70 19.04 10.38
C ALA A 337 -10.80 19.15 11.62
N ASP A 338 -9.78 19.98 11.55
CA ASP A 338 -8.86 20.32 12.64
C ASP A 338 -8.18 19.09 13.28
N CYS A 339 -7.99 18.03 12.50
CA CYS A 339 -7.28 16.83 12.93
C CYS A 339 -5.76 17.03 12.90
N ILE A 340 -5.06 16.30 13.76
CA ILE A 340 -3.59 16.23 13.75
C ILE A 340 -3.19 14.78 13.51
N ILE A 341 -2.67 14.52 12.32
CA ILE A 341 -2.14 13.21 11.93
C ILE A 341 -0.61 13.25 12.03
N GLY A 342 -0.04 12.39 12.86
CA GLY A 342 1.40 12.31 13.10
C GLY A 342 2.23 11.87 11.90
N ASP A 343 3.53 11.74 12.12
CA ASP A 343 4.48 11.26 11.12
C ASP A 343 4.42 9.72 11.00
N ARG A 344 4.61 9.17 9.80
CA ARG A 344 4.62 7.73 9.51
C ARG A 344 3.30 7.02 9.86
N VAL A 345 2.20 7.76 9.78
CA VAL A 345 0.85 7.19 9.98
C VAL A 345 0.38 6.53 8.69
N VAL A 346 -0.37 5.45 8.81
CA VAL A 346 -1.06 4.83 7.67
C VAL A 346 -2.56 4.87 7.92
N LEU A 347 -3.28 5.58 7.05
CA LEU A 347 -4.74 5.68 7.06
C LEU A 347 -5.28 4.95 5.84
N HIS A 348 -5.89 3.79 6.06
CA HIS A 348 -6.37 2.90 5.02
C HIS A 348 -7.89 2.77 5.08
N GLY A 349 -8.56 3.22 4.02
CA GLY A 349 -10.00 3.13 3.86
C GLY A 349 -10.49 1.67 3.72
N PRO A 350 -11.75 1.36 4.11
CA PRO A 350 -12.79 2.27 4.56
C PRO A 350 -12.47 2.89 5.94
N LEU A 351 -12.47 4.22 6.05
CA LEU A 351 -12.08 4.91 7.28
C LEU A 351 -12.87 6.21 7.42
N GLU A 352 -13.29 6.51 8.65
CA GLU A 352 -13.88 7.80 9.01
C GLU A 352 -13.30 8.32 10.33
N LEU A 353 -12.63 9.47 10.28
CA LEU A 353 -12.19 10.19 11.48
C LEU A 353 -13.11 11.39 11.68
N GLY A 354 -13.68 11.53 12.88
CA GLY A 354 -14.38 12.74 13.29
C GLY A 354 -13.45 13.95 13.43
N ASP A 355 -14.02 15.12 13.67
CA ASP A 355 -13.24 16.36 13.85
C ASP A 355 -12.33 16.32 15.08
N ARG A 356 -11.22 17.05 15.04
CA ARG A 356 -10.28 17.24 16.15
C ARG A 356 -9.68 15.94 16.68
N VAL A 357 -9.64 14.89 15.86
CA VAL A 357 -8.94 13.64 16.17
C VAL A 357 -7.43 13.88 16.13
N ARG A 358 -6.71 13.28 17.07
CA ARG A 358 -5.25 13.29 17.11
C ARG A 358 -4.74 11.87 16.91
N VAL A 359 -3.84 11.66 15.96
CA VAL A 359 -3.23 10.36 15.67
C VAL A 359 -1.73 10.47 15.90
N GLY A 360 -1.22 9.70 16.85
CA GLY A 360 0.21 9.66 17.18
C GLY A 360 1.04 9.03 16.07
N ASP A 361 2.33 9.36 16.07
CA ASP A 361 3.30 8.88 15.07
C ASP A 361 3.30 7.36 14.95
N GLY A 362 3.44 6.85 13.72
CA GLY A 362 3.58 5.42 13.45
C GLY A 362 2.30 4.60 13.66
N ALA A 363 1.17 5.22 13.99
CA ALA A 363 -0.10 4.53 14.14
C ALA A 363 -0.65 4.05 12.78
N VAL A 364 -1.41 2.95 12.82
CA VAL A 364 -2.03 2.33 11.65
C VAL A 364 -3.53 2.23 11.89
N LEU A 365 -4.32 2.87 11.05
CA LEU A 365 -5.78 2.83 11.06
C LEU A 365 -6.28 2.20 9.76
N PHE A 366 -6.76 0.96 9.83
CA PHE A 366 -7.28 0.21 8.70
C PHE A 366 -8.72 -0.18 8.99
N GLY A 367 -9.70 0.47 8.35
CA GLY A 367 -11.10 0.10 8.58
C GLY A 367 -11.93 0.85 9.65
N PRO A 368 -11.37 1.63 10.62
CA PRO A 368 -12.19 2.05 11.75
C PRO A 368 -13.06 3.28 11.48
N LYS A 369 -14.01 3.51 12.38
CA LYS A 369 -14.65 4.81 12.57
C LYS A 369 -14.22 5.38 13.92
N ILE A 370 -13.63 6.57 13.92
CA ILE A 370 -13.09 7.21 15.11
C ILE A 370 -13.94 8.44 15.44
N ALA A 371 -14.48 8.50 16.65
CA ALA A 371 -15.30 9.62 17.09
C ALA A 371 -14.49 10.93 17.18
N ALA A 372 -15.19 12.06 17.05
CA ALA A 372 -14.57 13.38 17.15
C ALA A 372 -13.88 13.59 18.51
N GLY A 373 -12.71 14.22 18.50
CA GLY A 373 -11.92 14.54 19.70
C GLY A 373 -11.12 13.38 20.30
N VAL A 374 -11.23 12.16 19.75
CA VAL A 374 -10.46 11.00 20.20
C VAL A 374 -8.97 11.18 19.87
N THR A 375 -8.12 10.73 20.80
CA THR A 375 -6.67 10.61 20.62
C THR A 375 -6.30 9.14 20.41
N ILE A 376 -5.62 8.85 19.31
CA ILE A 376 -4.98 7.57 19.02
C ILE A 376 -3.50 7.68 19.35
N GLY A 377 -3.02 6.81 20.22
CA GLY A 377 -1.63 6.78 20.67
C GLY A 377 -0.62 6.45 19.57
N ALA A 378 0.63 6.81 19.81
CA ALA A 378 1.73 6.51 18.90
C ALA A 378 1.92 5.00 18.76
N GLY A 379 2.12 4.55 17.51
CA GLY A 379 2.28 3.14 17.18
C GLY A 379 1.08 2.25 17.52
N ALA A 380 -0.11 2.81 17.72
CA ALA A 380 -1.33 2.02 17.88
C ALA A 380 -1.75 1.40 16.53
N LEU A 381 -2.29 0.18 16.58
CA LEU A 381 -2.90 -0.51 15.46
C LEU A 381 -4.40 -0.60 15.71
N VAL A 382 -5.22 0.01 14.86
CA VAL A 382 -6.66 -0.20 14.83
C VAL A 382 -7.00 -0.84 13.50
N PHE A 383 -7.36 -2.11 13.53
CA PHE A 383 -7.55 -2.93 12.33
C PHE A 383 -8.99 -3.46 12.28
N GLY A 384 -9.62 -3.36 11.12
CA GLY A 384 -10.97 -3.83 10.88
C GLY A 384 -12.07 -2.80 11.19
N PRO A 385 -13.33 -3.13 10.85
CA PRO A 385 -14.48 -2.26 11.09
C PRO A 385 -14.81 -2.19 12.58
N VAL A 386 -14.25 -1.21 13.27
CA VAL A 386 -14.49 -0.97 14.70
C VAL A 386 -14.79 0.51 14.95
N ASP A 387 -15.79 0.76 15.79
CA ASP A 387 -16.12 2.11 16.25
C ASP A 387 -15.30 2.44 17.51
N VAL A 388 -14.45 3.46 17.43
CA VAL A 388 -13.61 3.92 18.54
C VAL A 388 -14.16 5.23 19.08
N THR A 389 -14.66 5.19 20.30
CA THR A 389 -15.33 6.32 20.97
C THR A 389 -14.53 6.88 22.15
N ALA A 390 -13.37 6.32 22.44
CA ALA A 390 -12.49 6.72 23.54
C ALA A 390 -11.03 6.69 23.11
N ASP A 391 -10.18 7.40 23.86
CA ASP A 391 -8.75 7.47 23.59
C ASP A 391 -8.09 6.08 23.58
N VAL A 392 -7.22 5.86 22.59
CA VAL A 392 -6.47 4.61 22.41
C VAL A 392 -5.03 4.83 22.88
N PRO A 393 -4.50 4.04 23.82
CA PRO A 393 -3.13 4.18 24.30
C PRO A 393 -2.06 3.88 23.24
N ASP A 394 -0.84 4.35 23.49
CA ASP A 394 0.33 4.04 22.67
C ASP A 394 0.55 2.51 22.54
N GLY A 395 0.86 2.06 21.33
CA GLY A 395 1.13 0.66 21.04
C GLY A 395 -0.05 -0.30 21.22
N ALA A 396 -1.28 0.20 21.46
CA ALA A 396 -2.44 -0.66 21.60
C ALA A 396 -2.80 -1.32 20.26
N VAL A 397 -3.28 -2.57 20.32
CA VAL A 397 -3.82 -3.28 19.17
C VAL A 397 -5.32 -3.48 19.38
N ILE A 398 -6.13 -2.84 18.54
CA ILE A 398 -7.59 -2.89 18.55
C ILE A 398 -8.06 -3.62 17.29
N VAL A 399 -8.87 -4.65 17.48
CA VAL A 399 -9.49 -5.46 16.41
C VAL A 399 -10.98 -5.65 16.73
N PRO A 400 -11.82 -6.05 15.76
CA PRO A 400 -13.21 -6.35 16.02
C PRO A 400 -13.34 -7.58 16.94
N PRO A 401 -14.44 -7.70 17.69
CA PRO A 401 -14.72 -8.89 18.48
C PRO A 401 -14.66 -10.17 17.64
N GLY A 402 -13.98 -11.20 18.15
CA GLY A 402 -13.77 -12.48 17.47
C GLY A 402 -12.48 -12.54 16.64
N MET A 403 -11.74 -11.44 16.49
CA MET A 403 -10.43 -11.40 15.83
C MET A 403 -9.25 -11.32 16.82
N GLU A 404 -9.49 -11.47 18.12
CA GLU A 404 -8.46 -11.32 19.17
C GLU A 404 -7.37 -12.40 19.08
N PHE A 405 -7.67 -13.53 18.44
CA PHE A 405 -6.69 -14.60 18.17
C PHE A 405 -5.56 -14.14 17.23
N LEU A 406 -5.75 -13.04 16.50
CA LEU A 406 -4.72 -12.42 15.65
C LEU A 406 -3.71 -11.60 16.44
N ILE A 407 -4.00 -11.24 17.69
CA ILE A 407 -3.14 -10.40 18.51
C ILE A 407 -2.06 -11.27 19.16
N ALA A 408 -0.79 -10.93 18.94
CA ALA A 408 0.31 -11.67 19.51
C ALA A 408 0.30 -11.66 21.05
N PRO A 409 0.66 -12.75 21.73
CA PRO A 409 0.86 -12.75 23.18
C PRO A 409 1.89 -11.71 23.63
N SER A 410 2.93 -11.48 22.82
CA SER A 410 3.95 -10.46 23.04
C SER A 410 3.41 -9.01 23.00
N ALA A 411 2.25 -8.78 22.36
CA ALA A 411 1.55 -7.49 22.31
C ALA A 411 0.50 -7.32 23.44
N SER A 412 0.28 -8.34 24.28
CA SER A 412 -0.85 -8.39 25.22
C SER A 412 -0.77 -7.43 26.43
N LYS A 413 0.38 -6.79 26.68
CA LYS A 413 0.55 -5.88 27.83
C LYS A 413 -0.22 -4.55 27.69
N ASN A 414 -0.72 -4.22 26.50
CA ASN A 414 -1.47 -2.98 26.20
C ASN A 414 -2.88 -3.26 25.63
N ARG A 415 -3.62 -4.26 26.17
CA ARG A 415 -5.04 -4.43 25.83
C ARG A 415 -5.86 -3.29 26.42
N GLY A 416 -6.22 -2.30 25.60
CA GLY A 416 -7.31 -1.38 25.91
C GLY A 416 -8.64 -2.11 25.71
N ALA A 417 -9.38 -2.38 26.78
CA ALA A 417 -10.76 -2.84 26.65
C ALA A 417 -11.63 -1.64 26.24
N LEU A 418 -12.04 -1.57 24.97
CA LEU A 418 -13.10 -0.64 24.56
C LEU A 418 -14.47 -1.27 24.84
N PRO A 419 -15.48 -0.47 25.23
CA PRO A 419 -16.80 -0.97 25.60
C PRO A 419 -17.48 -1.61 24.38
N ILE A 420 -17.79 -2.90 24.49
CA ILE A 420 -18.48 -3.69 23.46
C ILE A 420 -19.86 -3.06 23.23
N SER A 421 -20.11 -2.47 22.07
CA SER A 421 -21.48 -2.23 21.62
C SER A 421 -22.03 -3.55 21.05
N ALA A 422 -23.03 -4.12 21.72
CA ALA A 422 -23.57 -5.45 21.45
C ALA A 422 -24.33 -5.61 20.12
N LEU A 423 -24.15 -4.71 19.14
CA LEU A 423 -25.01 -4.62 17.95
C LEU A 423 -24.40 -5.12 16.64
N MET A 424 -23.11 -5.53 16.58
CA MET A 424 -22.46 -5.86 15.31
C MET A 424 -22.32 -7.36 14.97
N LEU A 425 -22.89 -8.27 15.76
CA LEU A 425 -22.77 -9.72 15.53
C LEU A 425 -23.61 -10.26 14.36
N LEU A 426 -24.55 -9.49 13.78
CA LEU A 426 -25.51 -10.04 12.81
C LEU A 426 -25.03 -10.10 11.34
N PRO A 427 -24.24 -9.14 10.79
CA PRO A 427 -23.86 -9.21 9.38
C PRO A 427 -22.73 -10.21 9.07
N TRP A 428 -21.84 -10.49 10.05
CA TRP A 428 -20.67 -11.34 9.83
C TRP A 428 -20.96 -12.84 10.06
N LEU A 429 -21.83 -13.17 11.03
CA LEU A 429 -22.30 -14.55 11.26
C LEU A 429 -23.24 -15.05 10.14
N ALA A 430 -23.96 -14.15 9.45
CA ALA A 430 -24.85 -14.51 8.35
C ALA A 430 -24.10 -15.10 7.13
N LEU A 431 -22.84 -14.72 6.92
CA LEU A 431 -21.99 -15.25 5.85
C LEU A 431 -21.49 -16.68 6.14
N GLN A 432 -21.43 -17.11 7.41
CA GLN A 432 -21.02 -18.48 7.76
C GLN A 432 -22.15 -19.51 7.60
N GLN A 433 -23.42 -19.11 7.67
CA GLN A 433 -24.55 -20.03 7.51
C GLN A 433 -24.98 -20.23 6.05
N ALA A 434 -24.49 -19.42 5.11
CA ALA A 434 -24.81 -19.54 3.68
C ALA A 434 -23.82 -20.44 2.88
N GLY A 435 -22.79 -20.97 3.54
CA GLY A 435 -21.72 -21.78 2.90
C GLY A 435 -21.85 -23.29 3.09
N GLY A 436 -23.05 -23.81 3.39
CA GLY A 436 -23.31 -25.24 3.42
C GLY A 436 -23.46 -25.80 2.01
N SER A 437 -22.47 -26.59 1.58
CA SER A 437 -22.56 -27.69 0.60
C SER A 437 -23.77 -27.69 -0.34
N ASP A 438 -23.58 -27.25 -1.60
CA ASP A 438 -23.82 -28.15 -2.73
C ASP A 438 -23.32 -27.57 -4.05
N CYS A 439 -22.72 -28.46 -4.81
CA CYS A 439 -22.29 -28.29 -6.18
C CYS A 439 -23.52 -28.25 -7.09
N GLY A 440 -23.64 -27.27 -8.00
CA GLY A 440 -24.52 -27.40 -9.17
C GLY A 440 -25.28 -26.15 -9.57
N LEU A 441 -25.04 -25.72 -10.81
CA LEU A 441 -25.99 -25.10 -11.75
C LEU A 441 -27.39 -24.73 -11.19
N CYS A 442 -27.71 -23.44 -11.15
CA CYS A 442 -28.84 -22.86 -11.88
C CYS A 442 -28.93 -21.34 -11.71
N ALA A 443 -29.27 -20.69 -12.82
CA ALA A 443 -29.58 -19.27 -12.93
C ALA A 443 -30.90 -18.90 -12.22
N LEU A 444 -31.04 -17.65 -11.77
CA LEU A 444 -32.10 -16.70 -12.17
C LEU A 444 -32.28 -15.56 -11.14
N SER A 445 -32.31 -14.34 -11.70
CA SER A 445 -33.09 -13.15 -11.32
C SER A 445 -33.42 -12.87 -9.85
N LEU A 446 -33.19 -11.64 -9.41
CA LEU A 446 -34.28 -10.68 -9.13
C LEU A 446 -33.72 -9.30 -8.77
N PHE A 447 -33.94 -8.34 -9.68
CA PHE A 447 -34.05 -6.92 -9.38
C PHE A 447 -35.38 -6.68 -8.65
N SER A 448 -35.34 -5.88 -7.59
CA SER A 448 -36.37 -4.92 -7.17
C SER A 448 -35.71 -3.82 -6.37
#